data_AF-A0A0F9KX92-F1
#
_entry.id   AF-A0A0F9KX92-F1
#
_cell.length_a   1.000
_cell.length_b   1.000
_cell.length_c   1.000
_cell.angle_alpha   90.00
_cell.angle_beta   90.00
_cell.angle_gamma   90.00
#
_symmetry.space_group_name_H-M   'P 1'
#
loop_
_entity.id
_entity.type
_entity.pdbx_description
1 polymer ?
#
loop_
_entity_poly.entity_id
_entity_poly.type
_entity_poly.pdbx_seq_one_letter_code
_entity_poly.pdbx_strand_id
1 'polypeptide(L)' 'MSTEAEIKRWVREERAQLLLEEQAACTHKQSGSLALGAGDAVVCDACRKEIAFDPSCRRPPKT' A
#
# COMPACT_ATOMS: atom_id res chain seq x y z
N MET A 1 -34.35 14.16 -2.38
CA MET A 1 -33.70 13.29 -1.38
C MET A 1 -32.94 12.23 -2.16
N SER A 2 -31.63 12.10 -1.97
CA SER A 2 -30.84 11.01 -2.56
C SER A 2 -31.32 9.67 -2.00
N THR A 3 -31.36 8.66 -2.84
CA THR A 3 -31.74 7.30 -2.46
C THR A 3 -30.64 6.65 -1.60
N GLU A 4 -31.02 5.65 -0.80
CA GLU A 4 -30.07 4.88 0.01
C GLU A 4 -28.98 4.21 -0.87
N ALA A 5 -29.34 3.79 -2.08
CA ALA A 5 -28.41 3.21 -3.04
C ALA A 5 -27.35 4.21 -3.51
N GLU A 6 -27.76 5.46 -3.78
CA GLU A 6 -26.85 6.54 -4.17
C GLU A 6 -25.89 6.91 -3.04
N ILE A 7 -26.39 6.97 -1.80
CA ILE A 7 -25.56 7.24 -0.62
C ILE A 7 -24.53 6.12 -0.42
N LYS A 8 -24.93 4.85 -0.52
CA LYS A 8 -24.01 3.71 -0.39
C LYS A 8 -22.95 3.68 -1.48
N ARG A 9 -23.30 4.06 -2.71
CA ARG A 9 -22.34 4.16 -3.81
C ARG A 9 -21.32 5.26 -3.54
N TRP A 10 -21.78 6.45 -3.18
CA TRP A 10 -20.90 7.58 -2.83
C TRP A 10 -19.93 7.24 -1.70
N VAL A 11 -20.42 6.62 -0.61
CA VAL A 11 -19.55 6.20 0.51
C VAL A 11 -18.47 5.21 0.07
N ARG A 12 -18.77 4.30 -0.86
CA ARG A 12 -17.78 3.35 -1.39
C ARG A 12 -16.73 4.06 -2.25
N GLU A 13 -17.16 4.99 -3.10
CA GLU A 13 -16.30 5.77 -3.97
C GLU A 13 -15.36 6.67 -3.15
N GLU A 14 -15.88 7.40 -2.17
CA GLU A 14 -15.07 8.21 -1.25
C GLU A 14 -14.07 7.38 -0.45
N ARG A 15 -14.49 6.23 0.08
CA ARG A 15 -13.57 5.33 0.79
C ARG A 15 -12.46 4.80 -0.12
N ALA A 16 -12.78 4.49 -1.38
CA ALA A 16 -11.77 4.05 -2.34
C ALA A 16 -10.78 5.18 -2.63
N GLN A 17 -11.26 6.41 -2.79
CA GLN A 17 -10.43 7.60 -3.02
C GLN A 17 -9.50 7.88 -1.82
N LEU A 18 -10.02 7.86 -0.60
CA LEU A 18 -9.23 8.04 0.61
C LEU A 18 -8.13 6.97 0.75
N LEU A 19 -8.44 5.71 0.45
CA LEU A 19 -7.44 4.63 0.47
C LEU A 19 -6.32 4.85 -0.56
N LEU A 20 -6.64 5.38 -1.74
CA LEU A 20 -5.64 5.72 -2.75
C LEU A 20 -4.75 6.87 -2.29
N GLU A 21 -5.34 7.90 -1.67
CA GLU A 21 -4.60 9.04 -1.12
C GLU A 21 -3.70 8.65 0.04
N GLU A 22 -4.17 7.80 0.95
CA GLU A 22 -3.36 7.23 2.04
C GLU A 22 -2.17 6.42 1.50
N GLN A 23 -2.40 5.59 0.48
CA GLN A 23 -1.32 4.85 -0.18
C GLN A 23 -0.32 5.76 -0.91
N ALA A 24 -0.77 6.88 -1.49
CA ALA A 24 0.08 7.85 -2.15
C ALA A 24 0.91 8.68 -1.15
N ALA A 25 0.32 9.02 0.00
CA ALA A 25 1.00 9.74 1.08
C ALA A 25 2.00 8.86 1.85
N CYS A 26 1.88 7.54 1.76
CA CYS A 26 2.81 6.63 2.40
C CYS A 26 4.20 6.74 1.76
N THR A 27 5.18 7.20 2.55
CA THR A 27 6.55 7.42 2.07
C THR A 27 7.44 6.17 2.09
N HIS A 28 6.90 5.03 2.55
CA HIS A 28 7.59 3.73 2.59
C HIS A 28 9.01 3.75 3.20
N LYS A 29 9.30 4.70 4.09
CA LYS A 29 10.67 4.97 4.57
C LYS A 29 11.22 3.90 5.53
N GLN A 30 10.37 3.17 6.24
CA GLN A 30 10.81 2.34 7.38
C GLN A 30 10.06 1.02 7.60
N SER A 31 8.87 0.82 7.04
CA SER A 31 7.97 -0.27 7.44
C SER A 31 7.46 -1.06 6.25
N GLY A 32 8.10 -2.18 5.98
CA GLY A 32 7.60 -3.20 5.07
C GLY A 32 8.00 -4.59 5.56
N SER A 33 7.04 -5.50 5.60
CA SER A 33 7.29 -6.92 5.89
C SER A 33 7.55 -7.65 4.58
N LEU A 34 8.55 -8.53 4.58
CA LEU A 34 8.77 -9.44 3.46
C LEU A 34 7.65 -10.48 3.45
N ALA A 35 6.80 -10.44 2.43
CA ALA A 35 5.81 -11.49 2.21
C ALA A 35 6.52 -12.68 1.55
N LEU A 36 6.77 -13.74 2.33
CA LEU A 36 7.34 -14.98 1.82
C LEU A 36 6.26 -15.74 1.03
N GLY A 37 6.44 -15.82 -0.29
CA GLY A 37 5.48 -16.38 -1.26
C GLY A 37 6.08 -16.46 -2.68
N ALA A 38 5.26 -16.72 -3.72
CA ALA A 38 5.65 -17.01 -5.12
C ALA A 38 6.33 -15.85 -5.91
N GLY A 39 7.04 -14.98 -5.21
CA GLY A 39 7.74 -13.79 -5.67
C GLY A 39 7.99 -12.95 -4.44
N ASP A 40 9.25 -12.85 -4.01
CA ASP A 40 9.61 -12.08 -2.81
C ASP A 40 9.18 -10.61 -2.98
N ALA A 41 8.07 -10.23 -2.33
CA ALA A 41 7.54 -8.87 -2.37
C ALA A 41 7.56 -8.27 -0.96
N VAL A 42 7.97 -7.00 -0.86
CA VAL A 42 7.92 -6.27 0.41
C VAL A 42 6.59 -5.54 0.47
N VAL A 43 5.74 -5.85 1.43
CA VAL A 43 4.44 -5.20 1.60
C VAL A 43 4.55 -4.18 2.71
N CYS A 44 4.13 -2.93 2.47
CA CYS A 44 4.10 -1.93 3.53
C CYS A 44 3.09 -2.30 4.61
N ASP A 45 3.50 -2.37 5.87
CA ASP A 45 2.57 -2.72 6.97
C ASP A 45 1.50 -1.64 7.21
N ALA A 46 1.79 -0.39 6.83
CA ALA A 46 0.89 0.75 7.04
C ALA A 46 -0.19 0.86 5.95
N CYS A 47 0.21 0.84 4.67
CA CYS A 47 -0.71 1.05 3.55
C CYS A 47 -1.03 -0.23 2.76
N ARG A 48 -0.40 -1.36 3.11
CA ARG A 48 -0.51 -2.68 2.47
C ARG A 48 -0.18 -2.68 0.97
N LYS A 49 0.49 -1.64 0.49
CA LYS A 49 0.97 -1.56 -0.88
C LYS A 49 2.21 -2.44 -1.05
N GLU A 50 2.26 -3.16 -2.16
CA GLU A 50 3.48 -3.84 -2.59
C GLU A 50 4.53 -2.80 -2.98
N ILE A 51 5.69 -2.89 -2.33
CA ILE A 51 6.87 -2.10 -2.59
C ILE A 51 7.79 -2.99 -3.43
N ALA A 52 8.10 -2.53 -4.65
CA ALA A 52 9.13 -3.16 -5.45
C ALA A 52 10.47 -3.06 -4.69
N PHE A 53 11.01 -4.21 -4.29
CA PHE A 53 12.34 -4.28 -3.70
C PHE A 53 13.35 -4.06 -4.83
N ASP A 54 14.09 -2.94 -4.80
CA ASP A 54 15.20 -2.73 -5.72
C ASP A 54 16.44 -3.48 -5.20
N PRO A 55 16.86 -4.60 -5.83
CA PRO A 55 17.99 -5.39 -5.38
C PRO A 55 19.33 -4.64 -5.50
N SER A 56 19.40 -3.52 -6.22
CA SER A 56 20.61 -2.68 -6.27
C SER A 56 20.88 -1.93 -4.96
N CYS A 57 19.87 -1.79 -4.09
CA CYS A 57 20.01 -1.20 -2.76
C CYS A 57 20.56 -2.17 -1.70
N ARG A 58 20.95 -3.41 -2.07
CA ARG A 58 21.67 -4.30 -1.15
C ARG A 58 22.97 -3.65 -0.73
N ARG A 59 23.04 -3.17 0.51
CA ARG A 59 24.34 -2.87 1.13
C ARG A 59 25.19 -4.13 1.06
N PRO A 60 26.43 -4.05 0.54
CA PRO A 60 27.32 -5.19 0.58
C PRO A 60 27.48 -5.63 2.05
N PRO A 61 27.60 -6.94 2.31
CA PRO A 61 27.90 -7.41 3.65
C PRO A 61 29.16 -6.69 4.13
N LYS A 62 29.10 -6.10 5.32
CA LYS A 62 30.31 -5.58 5.98
C LYS A 62 31.17 -6.80 6.32
N THR A 63 32.19 -7.05 5.50
CA THR A 63 33.34 -7.90 5.84
C THR A 63 34.12 -7.28 6.99
#